data_AF-A0A524GA15-F1
#
_entry.id   AF-A0A524GA15-F1
#
_cell.length_a   1.000
_cell.length_b   1.000
_cell.length_c   1.000
_cell.angle_alpha   90.00
_cell.angle_beta   90.00
_cell.angle_gamma   90.00
#
_symmetry.space_group_name_H-M   'P 1'
#
loop_
_entity.id
_entity.type
_entity.pdbx_description
1 polymer ?
#
loop_
_entity_poly.entity_id
_entity_poly.type
_entity_poly.pdbx_seq_one_letter_code
_entity_poly.pdbx_strand_id
1 'polypeptide(L)'
;MELIYEGKAKRVFQDKDTSDRVIIVFKDTVTAGDGAKKEDFLGKGDLTCDMSEYLLGVLESKGVDTHFIRRLQGPQLLCKKVGIFPIEVVCRNKAAGSFCSRYGIEKGTEFEEPLVEFFVKDDKLHDPLIAEDAAIRIGLVTKEQLQFLSSVTLSVNYYLGELLRQQDLVLVDFKLEFGQTEEGHIVLADEISSDTMRIWDAKSKSMDKDVFREDKDDLIETYTALLNTIKKGKPELIESKPETIQVIIEPKPGIKNPPGEVARKALNRLGFADVEDVRMGKVFNIVLRKPITSEILNQLAMMNIKLLSNPISERYKVRLE
;
A
#
# COMPACT_ATOMS: atom_id res chain seq x y z
N MET A 1 12.16 -5.66 -28.06
CA MET A 1 12.17 -5.22 -26.65
C MET A 1 12.69 -6.41 -25.87
N GLU A 2 13.59 -6.20 -24.91
CA GLU A 2 14.14 -7.28 -24.10
C GLU A 2 13.17 -7.64 -22.98
N LEU A 3 12.84 -8.93 -22.81
CA LEU A 3 11.94 -9.39 -21.76
C LEU A 3 12.71 -9.47 -20.44
N ILE A 4 12.26 -8.72 -19.43
CA ILE A 4 12.84 -8.71 -18.07
C ILE A 4 12.17 -9.78 -17.21
N TYR A 5 10.85 -9.86 -17.29
CA TYR A 5 10.04 -10.71 -16.43
C TYR A 5 8.75 -11.12 -17.13
N GLU A 6 8.31 -12.35 -16.91
CA GLU A 6 7.03 -12.85 -17.36
C GLU A 6 6.29 -13.54 -16.20
N GLY A 7 5.16 -12.95 -15.82
CA GLY A 7 4.27 -13.51 -14.80
C GLY A 7 3.00 -14.10 -15.40
N LYS A 8 2.07 -14.49 -14.51
CA LYS A 8 0.78 -15.09 -14.89
C LYS A 8 -0.09 -14.14 -15.73
N ALA A 9 -0.14 -12.85 -15.36
CA ALA A 9 -1.05 -11.86 -15.96
C ALA A 9 -0.35 -10.79 -16.84
N LYS A 10 0.98 -10.70 -16.83
CA LYS A 10 1.73 -9.61 -17.48
C LYS A 10 3.14 -10.02 -17.89
N ARG A 11 3.69 -9.29 -18.85
CA ARG A 11 5.11 -9.32 -19.26
C ARG A 11 5.71 -7.94 -19.05
N VAL A 12 6.95 -7.89 -18.59
CA VAL A 12 7.69 -6.65 -18.37
C VAL A 12 8.89 -6.64 -19.29
N PHE A 13 9.00 -5.59 -20.09
CA PHE A 13 10.09 -5.41 -21.04
C PHE A 13 10.92 -4.18 -20.68
N GLN A 14 12.22 -4.23 -20.99
CA GLN A 14 13.09 -3.06 -20.91
C GLN A 14 12.69 -2.06 -21.99
N ASP A 15 12.54 -0.79 -21.60
CA ASP A 15 12.40 0.29 -22.55
C ASP A 15 13.70 0.47 -23.36
N LYS A 16 13.58 0.70 -24.66
CA LYS A 16 14.74 0.82 -25.55
C LYS A 16 15.44 2.17 -25.43
N ASP A 17 14.70 3.19 -24.98
CA ASP A 17 15.21 4.56 -24.95
C ASP A 17 16.00 4.86 -23.67
N THR A 18 15.77 4.10 -22.58
CA THR A 18 16.45 4.28 -21.29
C THR A 18 16.36 3.03 -20.41
N SER A 19 17.34 2.84 -19.52
CA SER A 19 17.36 1.81 -18.47
C SER A 19 16.30 2.04 -17.39
N ASP A 20 15.88 3.28 -17.18
CA ASP A 20 15.13 3.71 -15.99
C ASP A 20 13.62 3.49 -16.13
N ARG A 21 13.19 2.95 -17.28
CA ARG A 21 11.79 2.68 -17.61
C ARG A 21 11.60 1.26 -18.07
N VAL A 22 10.39 0.76 -17.86
CA VAL A 22 9.93 -0.55 -18.34
C VAL A 22 8.58 -0.40 -19.02
N ILE A 23 8.28 -1.35 -19.89
CA ILE A 23 6.99 -1.48 -20.55
C ILE A 23 6.29 -2.71 -19.99
N ILE A 24 5.18 -2.49 -19.30
CA ILE A 24 4.32 -3.56 -18.80
C ILE A 24 3.27 -3.87 -19.87
N VAL A 25 3.16 -5.13 -20.27
CA VAL A 25 2.19 -5.63 -21.24
C VAL A 25 1.27 -6.62 -20.55
N PHE A 26 -0.01 -6.27 -20.40
CA PHE A 26 -1.00 -7.14 -19.79
C PHE A 26 -1.43 -8.25 -20.76
N LYS A 27 -1.74 -9.42 -20.20
CA LYS A 27 -2.22 -10.59 -20.91
C LYS A 27 -3.74 -10.72 -20.76
N ASP A 28 -4.36 -11.36 -21.74
CA ASP A 28 -5.77 -11.76 -21.71
C ASP A 28 -6.03 -12.97 -20.80
N THR A 29 -4.95 -13.60 -20.32
CA THR A 29 -5.00 -14.77 -19.44
C THR A 29 -5.45 -14.39 -18.04
N VAL A 30 -6.43 -15.14 -17.54
CA VAL A 30 -6.93 -15.09 -16.16
C VAL A 30 -6.61 -16.41 -15.47
N THR A 31 -6.16 -16.33 -14.22
CA THR A 31 -5.78 -17.50 -13.40
C THR A 31 -6.43 -17.47 -12.03
N ALA A 32 -6.86 -18.61 -11.50
CA ALA A 32 -7.37 -18.76 -10.13
C ALA A 32 -6.83 -20.02 -9.46
N GLY A 33 -6.83 -20.04 -8.11
CA GLY A 33 -6.29 -21.14 -7.30
C GLY A 33 -4.82 -21.41 -7.59
N ASP A 34 -3.97 -20.37 -7.47
CA ASP A 34 -2.52 -20.40 -7.75
C ASP A 34 -2.12 -20.85 -9.17
N GLY A 35 -3.06 -20.85 -10.10
CA GLY A 35 -2.85 -21.28 -11.49
C GLY A 35 -3.54 -22.59 -11.84
N ALA A 36 -4.26 -23.21 -10.90
CA ALA A 36 -5.04 -24.44 -11.15
C ALA A 36 -6.14 -24.23 -12.21
N LYS A 37 -6.77 -23.04 -12.22
CA LYS A 37 -7.72 -22.63 -13.25
C LYS A 37 -7.06 -21.56 -14.12
N LYS A 38 -7.06 -21.75 -15.43
CA LYS A 38 -6.47 -20.81 -16.41
C LYS A 38 -7.34 -20.76 -17.66
N GLU A 39 -7.69 -19.56 -18.08
CA GLU A 39 -8.51 -19.32 -19.28
C GLU A 39 -8.12 -17.97 -19.90
N ASP A 40 -8.25 -17.85 -21.22
CA ASP A 40 -7.95 -16.61 -21.95
C ASP A 40 -9.24 -15.90 -22.32
N PHE A 41 -9.37 -14.64 -21.90
CA PHE A 41 -10.52 -13.79 -22.21
C PHE A 41 -10.07 -12.62 -23.10
N LEU A 42 -10.44 -12.66 -24.38
CA LEU A 42 -10.03 -11.64 -25.35
C LEU A 42 -10.40 -10.23 -24.86
N GLY A 43 -9.43 -9.32 -24.86
CA GLY A 43 -9.62 -7.93 -24.43
C GLY A 43 -9.50 -7.70 -22.91
N LYS A 44 -9.31 -8.75 -22.11
CA LYS A 44 -9.06 -8.61 -20.66
C LYS A 44 -7.81 -7.79 -20.39
N GLY A 45 -6.74 -7.98 -21.16
CA GLY A 45 -5.50 -7.24 -21.00
C GLY A 45 -5.69 -5.74 -21.22
N ASP A 46 -6.49 -5.35 -22.21
CA ASP A 46 -6.84 -3.96 -22.45
C ASP A 46 -7.68 -3.39 -21.30
N LEU A 47 -8.65 -4.14 -20.78
CA LEU A 47 -9.45 -3.71 -19.61
C LEU A 47 -8.59 -3.52 -18.34
N THR A 48 -7.65 -4.43 -18.08
CA THR A 48 -6.69 -4.29 -16.97
C THR A 48 -5.82 -3.05 -17.17
N CYS A 49 -5.37 -2.80 -18.40
CA CYS A 49 -4.56 -1.63 -18.76
C CYS A 49 -5.33 -0.32 -18.52
N ASP A 50 -6.56 -0.23 -19.07
CA ASP A 50 -7.48 0.91 -18.92
C ASP A 50 -7.76 1.24 -17.46
N MET A 51 -8.04 0.22 -16.66
CA MET A 51 -8.36 0.40 -15.24
C MET A 51 -7.13 0.86 -14.46
N SER A 52 -5.98 0.23 -14.71
CA SER A 52 -4.72 0.58 -14.04
C SER A 52 -4.28 2.00 -14.39
N GLU A 53 -4.32 2.38 -15.67
CA GLU A 53 -4.06 3.76 -16.12
C GLU A 53 -4.94 4.76 -15.37
N TYR A 54 -6.26 4.50 -15.34
CA TYR A 54 -7.20 5.42 -14.72
C TYR A 54 -6.98 5.53 -13.20
N LEU A 55 -6.89 4.41 -12.48
CA LEU A 55 -6.78 4.40 -11.04
C LEU A 55 -5.42 4.92 -10.54
N LEU A 56 -4.32 4.54 -11.21
CA LEU A 56 -3.00 5.09 -10.88
C LEU A 56 -2.96 6.60 -11.15
N GLY A 57 -3.53 7.07 -12.26
CA GLY A 57 -3.64 8.50 -12.54
C GLY A 57 -4.49 9.26 -11.50
N VAL A 58 -5.58 8.67 -11.02
CA VAL A 58 -6.37 9.22 -9.90
C VAL A 58 -5.50 9.34 -8.64
N LEU A 59 -4.77 8.28 -8.28
CA LEU A 59 -3.92 8.28 -7.09
C LEU A 59 -2.77 9.30 -7.18
N GLU A 60 -2.15 9.44 -8.36
CA GLU A 60 -1.14 10.48 -8.60
C GLU A 60 -1.72 11.89 -8.43
N SER A 61 -2.95 12.13 -8.91
CA SER A 61 -3.65 13.42 -8.72
C SER A 61 -3.92 13.75 -7.25
N LYS A 62 -3.89 12.72 -6.37
CA LYS A 62 -4.04 12.85 -4.91
C LYS A 62 -2.71 12.86 -4.17
N GLY A 63 -1.59 12.83 -4.88
CA GLY A 63 -0.26 12.92 -4.31
C GLY A 63 0.30 11.59 -3.80
N VAL A 64 -0.27 10.45 -4.23
CA VAL A 64 0.34 9.14 -4.03
C VAL A 64 1.33 8.91 -5.17
N ASP A 65 2.62 8.77 -4.85
CA ASP A 65 3.65 8.53 -5.85
C ASP A 65 3.51 7.13 -6.46
N THR A 66 3.47 7.06 -7.79
CA THR A 66 3.41 5.78 -8.51
C THR A 66 4.58 5.61 -9.48
N HIS A 67 4.77 4.38 -9.95
CA HIS A 67 5.68 4.09 -11.04
C HIS A 67 5.09 4.43 -12.42
N PHE A 68 3.81 4.78 -12.52
CA PHE A 68 3.14 4.99 -13.80
C PHE A 68 3.69 6.26 -14.47
N ILE A 69 3.82 6.23 -15.80
CA ILE A 69 4.24 7.39 -16.58
C ILE A 69 3.14 7.76 -17.57
N ARG A 70 2.75 6.81 -18.42
CA ARG A 70 1.66 6.97 -19.40
C ARG A 70 1.32 5.64 -20.05
N ARG A 71 0.16 5.59 -20.69
CA ARG A 71 -0.21 4.48 -21.57
C ARG A 71 0.49 4.52 -22.93
N LEU A 72 0.72 3.33 -23.48
CA LEU A 72 1.18 3.07 -24.85
C LEU A 72 0.06 2.39 -25.68
N GLN A 73 0.36 2.04 -26.92
CA GLN A 73 -0.62 1.36 -27.78
C GLN A 73 -0.96 -0.05 -27.25
N GLY A 74 -2.25 -0.39 -27.23
CA GLY A 74 -2.74 -1.68 -26.75
C GLY A 74 -2.71 -1.80 -25.22
N PRO A 75 -2.53 -3.03 -24.68
CA PRO A 75 -2.58 -3.28 -23.24
C PRO A 75 -1.22 -3.00 -22.59
N GLN A 76 -0.66 -1.81 -22.85
CA GLN A 76 0.71 -1.45 -22.48
C GLN A 76 0.78 -0.17 -21.63
N LEU A 77 1.50 -0.23 -20.52
CA LEU A 77 1.88 0.94 -19.72
C LEU A 77 3.39 1.14 -19.77
N LEU A 78 3.81 2.40 -19.93
CA LEU A 78 5.18 2.82 -19.67
C LEU A 78 5.27 3.21 -18.20
N CYS A 79 6.20 2.58 -17.47
CA CYS A 79 6.40 2.78 -16.04
C CYS A 79 7.88 3.04 -15.73
N LYS A 80 8.16 3.71 -14.62
CA LYS A 80 9.49 3.79 -14.00
C LYS A 80 9.92 2.37 -13.61
N LYS A 81 11.19 2.04 -13.87
CA LYS A 81 11.79 0.79 -13.39
C LYS A 81 12.01 0.89 -11.89
N VAL A 82 11.60 -0.14 -11.16
CA VAL A 82 11.73 -0.21 -9.70
C VAL A 82 12.15 -1.61 -9.27
N GLY A 83 12.92 -1.70 -8.19
CA GLY A 83 13.13 -2.94 -7.45
C GLY A 83 11.91 -3.24 -6.60
N ILE A 84 11.15 -4.28 -6.97
CA ILE A 84 9.92 -4.67 -6.27
C ILE A 84 10.25 -5.20 -4.88
N PHE A 85 9.50 -4.76 -3.87
CA PHE A 85 9.59 -5.32 -2.53
C PHE A 85 9.08 -6.77 -2.53
N PRO A 86 9.74 -7.71 -1.83
CA PRO A 86 9.36 -9.11 -1.80
C PRO A 86 8.15 -9.40 -0.89
N ILE A 87 7.23 -8.43 -0.78
CA ILE A 87 5.99 -8.53 0.00
C ILE A 87 4.83 -7.93 -0.76
N GLU A 88 3.66 -8.52 -0.58
CA GLU A 88 2.38 -7.99 -1.04
C GLU A 88 1.65 -7.39 0.16
N VAL A 89 1.07 -6.20 -0.02
CA VAL A 89 0.38 -5.47 1.05
C VAL A 89 -1.11 -5.50 0.76
N VAL A 90 -1.88 -6.15 1.63
CA VAL A 90 -3.33 -6.33 1.45
C VAL A 90 -4.06 -5.45 2.45
N CYS A 91 -4.99 -4.63 1.98
CA CYS A 91 -5.89 -3.84 2.81
C CYS A 91 -7.30 -4.42 2.76
N ARG A 92 -7.98 -4.53 3.91
CA ARG A 92 -9.36 -5.06 4.00
C ARG A 92 -10.27 -4.10 4.76
N ASN A 93 -11.41 -3.78 4.17
CA ASN A 93 -12.52 -3.10 4.84
C ASN A 93 -13.61 -4.09 5.29
N LYS A 94 -13.72 -5.24 4.60
CA LYS A 94 -14.64 -6.33 4.95
C LYS A 94 -13.94 -7.68 4.86
N ALA A 95 -14.40 -8.64 5.66
CA ALA A 95 -13.92 -10.01 5.62
C ALA A 95 -14.33 -10.69 4.30
N ALA A 96 -13.34 -11.17 3.53
CA ALA A 96 -13.56 -11.95 2.31
C ALA A 96 -12.37 -12.89 2.02
N GLY A 97 -12.58 -13.81 1.09
CA GLY A 97 -11.53 -14.69 0.56
C GLY A 97 -10.74 -15.44 1.64
N SER A 98 -9.41 -15.42 1.53
CA SER A 98 -8.51 -16.16 2.43
C SER A 98 -8.56 -15.71 3.89
N PHE A 99 -9.06 -14.50 4.18
CA PHE A 99 -9.24 -14.06 5.56
C PHE A 99 -10.32 -14.87 6.27
N CYS A 100 -11.46 -15.09 5.59
CA CYS A 100 -12.58 -15.86 6.14
C CYS A 100 -12.17 -17.30 6.45
N SER A 101 -11.42 -17.95 5.55
CA SER A 101 -10.96 -19.32 5.75
C SER A 101 -9.88 -19.45 6.82
N ARG A 102 -8.96 -18.47 6.95
CA ARG A 102 -7.92 -18.48 7.98
C ARG A 102 -8.48 -18.31 9.39
N TYR A 103 -9.48 -17.44 9.55
CA TYR A 103 -9.93 -17.00 10.88
C TYR A 103 -11.37 -17.43 11.24
N GLY A 104 -12.10 -18.09 10.34
CA GLY A 104 -13.47 -18.52 10.58
C GLY A 104 -14.48 -17.37 10.68
N ILE A 105 -14.18 -16.23 10.08
CA ILE A 105 -15.04 -15.04 10.08
C ILE A 105 -16.01 -15.07 8.90
N GLU A 106 -17.24 -14.63 9.12
CA GLU A 106 -18.29 -14.60 8.09
C GLU A 106 -17.96 -13.61 6.96
N LYS A 107 -18.16 -14.03 5.70
CA LYS A 107 -17.96 -13.17 4.52
C LYS A 107 -18.88 -11.94 4.60
N GLY A 108 -18.29 -10.76 4.45
CA GLY A 108 -18.99 -9.48 4.51
C GLY A 108 -18.97 -8.79 5.87
N THR A 109 -18.43 -9.44 6.91
CA THR A 109 -18.19 -8.80 8.22
C THR A 109 -17.39 -7.51 8.04
N GLU A 110 -17.91 -6.39 8.55
CA GLU A 110 -17.23 -5.08 8.49
C GLU A 110 -16.17 -4.97 9.58
N PHE A 111 -15.02 -4.41 9.22
CA PHE A 111 -14.02 -4.01 10.20
C PHE A 111 -14.25 -2.56 10.62
N GLU A 112 -14.10 -2.28 11.91
CA GLU A 112 -14.22 -0.92 12.46
C GLU A 112 -13.18 0.02 11.84
N GLU A 113 -11.98 -0.50 11.60
CA GLU A 113 -10.89 0.17 10.88
C GLU A 113 -10.33 -0.77 9.80
N PRO A 114 -9.81 -0.23 8.68
CA PRO A 114 -9.20 -1.04 7.64
C PRO A 114 -8.02 -1.84 8.18
N LEU A 115 -7.99 -3.14 7.90
CA LEU A 115 -6.91 -4.04 8.28
C LEU A 115 -5.85 -4.10 7.18
N VAL A 116 -4.58 -3.92 7.55
CA VAL A 116 -3.43 -4.15 6.65
C VAL A 116 -2.74 -5.46 7.02
N GLU A 117 -2.57 -6.35 6.04
CA GLU A 117 -1.86 -7.62 6.15
C GLU A 117 -0.70 -7.68 5.16
N PHE A 118 0.34 -8.44 5.50
CA PHE A 118 1.52 -8.65 4.66
C PHE A 118 1.64 -10.11 4.26
N PHE A 119 1.98 -10.35 3.00
CA PHE A 119 2.21 -11.68 2.44
C PHE A 119 3.59 -11.70 1.77
N VAL A 120 4.37 -12.76 1.98
CA VAL A 120 5.66 -12.92 1.29
C VAL A 120 5.38 -13.18 -0.17
N LYS A 121 6.06 -12.49 -1.09
CA LYS A 121 5.92 -12.74 -2.52
C LYS A 121 6.76 -13.94 -2.94
N ASP A 122 6.18 -15.14 -2.88
CA ASP A 122 6.82 -16.39 -3.27
C ASP A 122 5.77 -17.41 -3.74
N ASP A 123 5.63 -17.52 -5.07
CA ASP A 123 4.74 -18.47 -5.75
C ASP A 123 4.96 -19.94 -5.29
N LYS A 124 6.17 -20.32 -4.85
CA LYS A 124 6.46 -21.69 -4.39
C LYS A 124 5.89 -21.96 -2.99
N LEU A 125 5.74 -20.91 -2.20
CA LEU A 125 5.21 -20.98 -0.84
C LEU A 125 3.73 -20.58 -0.77
N HIS A 126 3.10 -20.32 -1.92
CA HIS A 126 1.71 -19.84 -2.01
C HIS A 126 1.48 -18.52 -1.27
N ASP A 127 2.45 -17.61 -1.41
CA ASP A 127 2.42 -16.26 -0.84
C ASP A 127 1.98 -16.22 0.65
N PRO A 128 2.76 -16.80 1.57
CA PRO A 128 2.30 -16.99 2.95
C PRO A 128 2.13 -15.66 3.68
N LEU A 129 1.09 -15.58 4.54
CA LEU A 129 0.92 -14.48 5.49
C LEU A 129 2.15 -14.39 6.40
N ILE A 130 2.65 -13.18 6.62
CA ILE A 130 3.81 -12.93 7.47
C ILE A 130 3.52 -11.84 8.51
N ALA A 131 3.98 -12.08 9.74
CA ALA A 131 3.93 -11.06 10.79
C ALA A 131 4.97 -9.97 10.53
N GLU A 132 4.66 -8.72 10.90
CA GLU A 132 5.55 -7.57 10.68
C GLU A 132 6.95 -7.78 11.26
N ASP A 133 7.05 -8.26 12.50
CA ASP A 133 8.33 -8.52 13.17
C ASP A 133 9.15 -9.60 12.43
N ALA A 134 8.49 -10.62 11.87
CA ALA A 134 9.15 -11.63 11.07
C ALA A 134 9.67 -11.06 9.74
N ALA A 135 8.84 -10.28 9.03
CA ALA A 135 9.23 -9.62 7.79
C ALA A 135 10.46 -8.71 7.97
N ILE A 136 10.52 -7.99 9.11
CA ILE A 136 11.66 -7.15 9.47
C ILE A 136 12.90 -7.98 9.81
N ARG A 137 12.77 -9.00 10.67
CA ARG A 137 13.92 -9.79 11.15
C ARG A 137 14.60 -10.63 10.09
N ILE A 138 13.85 -11.10 9.08
CA ILE A 138 14.42 -11.85 7.96
C ILE A 138 14.87 -10.93 6.81
N GLY A 139 14.71 -9.61 6.95
CA GLY A 139 15.25 -8.63 6.03
C GLY A 139 14.44 -8.40 4.76
N LEU A 140 13.12 -8.69 4.75
CA LEU A 140 12.27 -8.37 3.59
C LEU A 140 12.03 -6.87 3.45
N VAL A 141 11.87 -6.18 4.59
CA VAL A 141 11.65 -4.74 4.71
C VAL A 141 12.24 -4.22 6.02
N THR A 142 12.62 -2.95 6.08
CA THR A 142 12.89 -2.29 7.37
C THR A 142 11.60 -1.90 8.07
N LYS A 143 11.69 -1.54 9.35
CA LYS A 143 10.54 -1.04 10.10
C LYS A 143 9.95 0.23 9.47
N GLU A 144 10.81 1.15 9.05
CA GLU A 144 10.42 2.43 8.45
C GLU A 144 9.77 2.21 7.09
N GLN A 145 10.30 1.27 6.29
CA GLN A 145 9.68 0.87 5.03
C GLN A 145 8.30 0.29 5.29
N LEU A 146 8.17 -0.69 6.20
CA LEU A 146 6.88 -1.31 6.53
C LEU A 146 5.83 -0.27 6.94
N GLN A 147 6.20 0.67 7.82
CA GLN A 147 5.31 1.76 8.22
C GLN A 147 4.88 2.64 7.03
N PHE A 148 5.83 2.99 6.14
CA PHE A 148 5.53 3.75 4.93
C PHE A 148 4.56 3.01 4.01
N LEU A 149 4.80 1.72 3.76
CA LEU A 149 3.94 0.87 2.95
C LEU A 149 2.51 0.80 3.52
N SER A 150 2.37 0.64 4.84
CA SER A 150 1.06 0.67 5.51
C SER A 150 0.37 2.02 5.35
N SER A 151 1.07 3.13 5.60
CA SER A 151 0.51 4.49 5.49
C SER A 151 -0.03 4.77 4.09
N VAL A 152 0.80 4.51 3.07
CA VAL A 152 0.40 4.69 1.67
C VAL A 152 -0.76 3.77 1.31
N THR A 153 -0.75 2.51 1.77
CA THR A 153 -1.86 1.56 1.56
C THR A 153 -3.18 2.08 2.13
N LEU A 154 -3.17 2.66 3.34
CA LEU A 154 -4.36 3.23 3.97
C LEU A 154 -4.83 4.52 3.28
N SER A 155 -3.91 5.28 2.66
CA SER A 155 -4.26 6.44 1.84
C SER A 155 -4.86 6.02 0.50
N VAL A 156 -4.30 4.99 -0.15
CA VAL A 156 -4.91 4.36 -1.33
C VAL A 156 -6.30 3.83 -1.01
N ASN A 157 -6.48 3.13 0.12
CA ASN A 157 -7.79 2.64 0.57
C ASN A 157 -8.83 3.75 0.65
N TYR A 158 -8.46 4.88 1.27
CA TYR A 158 -9.35 6.02 1.40
C TYR A 158 -9.74 6.59 0.03
N TYR A 159 -8.79 6.88 -0.86
CA TYR A 159 -9.10 7.50 -2.14
C TYR A 159 -9.89 6.59 -3.08
N LEU A 160 -9.53 5.31 -3.15
CA LEU A 160 -10.26 4.33 -3.95
C LEU A 160 -11.65 4.06 -3.35
N GLY A 161 -11.74 3.95 -2.02
CA GLY A 161 -12.99 3.78 -1.31
C GLY A 161 -13.96 4.94 -1.55
N GLU A 162 -13.49 6.18 -1.44
CA GLU A 162 -14.30 7.38 -1.72
C GLU A 162 -14.73 7.46 -3.19
N LEU A 163 -13.84 7.13 -4.13
CA LEU A 163 -14.18 7.10 -5.55
C LEU A 163 -15.28 6.07 -5.85
N LEU A 164 -15.15 4.86 -5.29
CA LEU A 164 -16.11 3.77 -5.48
C LEU A 164 -17.45 4.09 -4.81
N ARG A 165 -17.43 4.69 -3.62
CA ARG A 165 -18.62 5.10 -2.87
C ARG A 165 -19.48 6.12 -3.63
N GLN A 166 -18.89 6.97 -4.46
CA GLN A 166 -19.64 7.89 -5.33
C GLN A 166 -20.54 7.17 -6.34
N GLN A 167 -20.29 5.88 -6.60
CA GLN A 167 -21.01 5.05 -7.56
C GLN A 167 -21.74 3.88 -6.90
N ASP A 168 -22.01 3.96 -5.59
CA ASP A 168 -22.66 2.90 -4.80
C ASP A 168 -21.91 1.55 -4.85
N LEU A 169 -20.58 1.60 -5.00
CA LEU A 169 -19.68 0.45 -4.96
C LEU A 169 -18.94 0.38 -3.62
N VAL A 170 -18.66 -0.83 -3.18
CA VAL A 170 -17.96 -1.12 -1.93
C VAL A 170 -16.60 -1.72 -2.23
N LEU A 171 -15.53 -1.06 -1.77
CA LEU A 171 -14.17 -1.62 -1.78
C LEU A 171 -14.02 -2.61 -0.61
N VAL A 172 -14.02 -3.90 -0.90
CA VAL A 172 -14.00 -4.97 0.12
C VAL A 172 -12.59 -5.18 0.64
N ASP A 173 -11.67 -5.45 -0.29
CA ASP A 173 -10.24 -5.53 -0.04
C ASP A 173 -9.47 -5.29 -1.34
N PHE A 174 -8.16 -5.07 -1.23
CA PHE A 174 -7.27 -5.00 -2.38
C PHE A 174 -5.85 -5.34 -1.98
N LYS A 175 -5.02 -5.61 -2.99
CA LYS A 175 -3.62 -5.94 -2.86
C LYS A 175 -2.77 -4.97 -3.65
N LEU A 176 -1.74 -4.41 -3.01
CA LEU A 176 -0.76 -3.55 -3.63
C LEU A 176 0.63 -4.20 -3.62
N GLU A 177 1.43 -3.83 -4.60
CA GLU A 177 2.87 -4.07 -4.62
C GLU A 177 3.58 -2.72 -4.70
N PHE A 178 4.72 -2.63 -4.05
CA PHE A 178 5.53 -1.41 -4.04
C PHE A 178 6.90 -1.71 -4.60
N GLY A 179 7.54 -0.67 -5.12
CA GLY A 179 8.91 -0.77 -5.59
C GLY A 179 9.74 0.42 -5.17
N GLN A 180 11.05 0.23 -5.18
CA GLN A 180 12.02 1.27 -4.92
C GLN A 180 12.74 1.68 -6.21
N THR A 181 12.81 2.97 -6.51
CA THR A 181 13.62 3.49 -7.63
C THR A 181 15.11 3.42 -7.31
N GLU A 182 15.98 3.64 -8.30
CA GLU A 182 17.43 3.66 -8.08
C GLU A 182 17.86 4.77 -7.11
N GLU A 183 17.12 5.88 -7.04
CA GLU A 183 17.33 6.97 -6.08
C GLU A 183 16.83 6.63 -4.67
N GLY A 184 16.24 5.45 -4.46
CA GLY A 184 15.76 4.99 -3.17
C GLY A 184 14.32 5.40 -2.86
N HIS A 185 13.59 6.02 -3.79
CA HIS A 185 12.21 6.41 -3.57
C HIS A 185 11.27 5.21 -3.66
N ILE A 186 10.48 4.99 -2.62
CA ILE A 186 9.41 4.00 -2.61
C ILE A 186 8.19 4.61 -3.28
N VAL A 187 7.66 3.88 -4.26
CA VAL A 187 6.46 4.25 -5.01
C VAL A 187 5.50 3.07 -5.10
N LEU A 188 4.22 3.37 -5.26
CA LEU A 188 3.23 2.38 -5.63
C LEU A 188 3.55 1.83 -7.03
N ALA A 189 3.63 0.51 -7.14
CA ALA A 189 4.03 -0.16 -8.35
C ALA A 189 2.94 -1.15 -8.79
N ASP A 190 3.30 -1.94 -9.80
CA ASP A 190 2.46 -2.96 -10.41
C ASP A 190 1.15 -2.43 -11.01
N GLU A 191 0.02 -3.08 -10.74
CA GLU A 191 -1.29 -2.76 -11.33
C GLU A 191 -2.35 -2.59 -10.24
N ILE A 192 -3.37 -1.80 -10.55
CA ILE A 192 -4.59 -1.70 -9.75
C ILE A 192 -5.76 -1.95 -10.69
N SER A 193 -6.39 -3.11 -10.52
CA SER A 193 -7.39 -3.60 -11.45
C SER A 193 -8.42 -4.49 -10.75
N SER A 194 -9.45 -4.93 -11.48
CA SER A 194 -10.40 -5.95 -11.00
C SER A 194 -9.75 -7.28 -10.63
N ASP A 195 -8.49 -7.52 -11.02
CA ASP A 195 -7.75 -8.72 -10.61
C ASP A 195 -7.12 -8.58 -9.22
N THR A 196 -6.79 -7.34 -8.81
CA THR A 196 -6.07 -7.02 -7.57
C THR A 196 -6.95 -6.43 -6.48
N MET A 197 -8.23 -6.15 -6.79
CA MET A 197 -9.23 -5.64 -5.84
C MET A 197 -10.45 -6.57 -5.77
N ARG A 198 -11.15 -6.57 -4.64
CA ARG A 198 -12.52 -7.05 -4.52
C ARG A 198 -13.46 -5.87 -4.37
N ILE A 199 -14.44 -5.81 -5.28
CA ILE A 199 -15.40 -4.71 -5.34
C ILE A 199 -16.79 -5.32 -5.41
N TRP A 200 -17.67 -4.90 -4.51
CA TRP A 200 -19.07 -5.32 -4.52
C TRP A 200 -19.99 -4.17 -4.92
N ASP A 201 -21.12 -4.50 -5.53
CA ASP A 201 -22.23 -3.56 -5.66
C ASP A 201 -23.01 -3.43 -4.32
N ALA A 202 -24.01 -2.55 -4.30
CA ALA A 202 -24.87 -2.34 -3.14
C ALA A 202 -25.67 -3.59 -2.68
N LYS A 203 -25.73 -4.65 -3.50
CA LYS A 203 -26.39 -5.93 -3.18
C LYS A 203 -25.38 -7.03 -2.81
N SER A 204 -24.12 -6.66 -2.55
CA SER A 204 -23.02 -7.59 -2.25
C SER A 204 -22.70 -8.56 -3.40
N LYS A 205 -23.01 -8.17 -4.65
CA LYS A 205 -22.59 -8.91 -5.84
C LYS A 205 -21.15 -8.55 -6.20
N SER A 206 -20.31 -9.56 -6.42
CA SER A 206 -18.93 -9.37 -6.89
C SER A 206 -18.88 -8.75 -8.28
N MET A 207 -18.05 -7.71 -8.43
CA MET A 207 -17.76 -7.00 -9.67
C MET A 207 -16.30 -7.18 -10.13
N ASP A 208 -15.60 -8.12 -9.49
CA ASP A 208 -14.17 -8.38 -9.63
C ASP A 208 -13.89 -9.83 -10.05
N LYS A 209 -12.62 -10.23 -10.05
CA LYS A 209 -12.16 -11.58 -10.41
C LYS A 209 -12.86 -12.73 -9.66
N ASP A 210 -13.48 -12.48 -8.50
CA ASP A 210 -14.32 -13.47 -7.81
C ASP A 210 -15.44 -14.02 -8.72
N VAL A 211 -15.91 -13.29 -9.73
CA VAL A 211 -16.86 -13.81 -10.74
C VAL A 211 -16.30 -15.03 -11.49
N PHE A 212 -15.02 -14.98 -11.87
CA PHE A 212 -14.33 -16.12 -12.47
C PHE A 212 -13.98 -17.22 -11.46
N ARG A 213 -13.66 -16.85 -10.21
CA ARG A 213 -13.33 -17.83 -9.15
C ARG A 213 -14.55 -18.65 -8.73
N GLU A 214 -15.74 -18.03 -8.74
CA GLU A 214 -17.00 -18.63 -8.29
C GLU A 214 -17.88 -19.14 -9.46
N ASP A 215 -17.39 -19.09 -10.71
CA ASP A 215 -18.12 -19.48 -11.93
C ASP A 215 -19.47 -18.76 -12.09
N LYS A 216 -19.45 -17.44 -11.85
CA LYS A 216 -20.60 -16.54 -11.90
C LYS A 216 -20.42 -15.52 -13.01
N ASP A 217 -21.47 -15.29 -13.80
CA ASP A 217 -21.56 -14.22 -14.82
C ASP A 217 -20.42 -14.21 -15.87
N ASP A 218 -20.46 -13.25 -16.78
CA ASP A 218 -19.40 -13.02 -17.78
C ASP A 218 -18.35 -12.05 -17.22
N LEU A 219 -17.07 -12.45 -17.27
CA LEU A 219 -15.95 -11.69 -16.72
C LEU A 219 -15.71 -10.37 -17.47
N ILE A 220 -15.76 -10.39 -18.81
CA ILE A 220 -15.47 -9.23 -19.66
C ILE A 220 -16.58 -8.19 -19.51
N GLU A 221 -17.84 -8.62 -19.54
CA GLU A 221 -18.98 -7.74 -19.32
C GLU A 221 -18.93 -7.10 -17.93
N THR A 222 -18.60 -7.89 -16.90
CA THR A 222 -18.46 -7.40 -15.52
C THR A 222 -17.36 -6.36 -15.40
N TYR A 223 -16.16 -6.64 -15.93
CA TYR A 223 -15.02 -5.71 -15.87
C TYR A 223 -15.29 -4.43 -16.65
N THR A 224 -15.91 -4.55 -17.83
CA THR A 224 -16.30 -3.40 -18.66
C THR A 224 -17.33 -2.53 -17.95
N ALA A 225 -18.36 -3.14 -17.36
CA ALA A 225 -19.39 -2.42 -16.60
C ALA A 225 -18.81 -1.71 -15.37
N LEU A 226 -17.91 -2.39 -14.63
CA LEU A 226 -17.23 -1.82 -13.49
C LEU A 226 -16.37 -0.60 -13.89
N LEU A 227 -15.50 -0.75 -14.90
CA LEU A 227 -14.65 0.34 -15.38
C LEU A 227 -15.47 1.56 -15.83
N ASN A 228 -16.54 1.32 -16.62
CA ASN A 228 -17.44 2.38 -17.07
C ASN A 228 -18.16 3.08 -15.92
N THR A 229 -18.44 2.35 -14.84
CA THR A 229 -19.09 2.91 -13.64
C THR A 229 -18.09 3.76 -12.84
N ILE A 230 -16.90 3.21 -12.56
CA ILE A 230 -15.83 3.93 -11.86
C ILE A 230 -15.47 5.24 -12.55
N LYS A 231 -15.37 5.25 -13.89
CA LYS A 231 -15.04 6.45 -14.69
C LYS A 231 -16.09 7.57 -14.61
N LYS A 232 -17.30 7.31 -14.10
CA LYS A 232 -18.32 8.34 -13.83
C LYS A 232 -18.08 9.08 -12.51
N GLY A 233 -17.21 8.54 -11.66
CA GLY A 233 -16.76 9.20 -10.45
C GLY A 233 -16.06 10.53 -10.76
N LYS A 234 -16.01 11.39 -9.74
CA LYS A 234 -15.40 12.71 -9.76
C LYS A 234 -14.24 12.74 -8.76
N PRO A 235 -13.04 12.27 -9.15
CA PRO A 235 -11.88 12.24 -8.29
C PRO A 235 -11.54 13.61 -7.69
N GLU A 236 -11.75 14.69 -8.42
CA GLU A 236 -11.50 16.07 -8.00
C GLU A 236 -12.30 16.49 -6.76
N LEU A 237 -13.46 15.85 -6.50
CA LEU A 237 -14.30 16.14 -5.34
C LEU A 237 -13.89 15.37 -4.08
N ILE A 238 -12.95 14.41 -4.18
CA ILE A 238 -12.48 13.65 -3.03
C ILE A 238 -11.52 14.53 -2.22
N GLU A 239 -11.87 14.79 -0.97
CA GLU A 239 -11.05 15.58 -0.06
C GLU A 239 -9.71 14.90 0.21
N SER A 240 -8.64 15.69 0.37
CA SER A 240 -7.34 15.14 0.73
C SER A 240 -7.37 14.56 2.14
N LYS A 241 -6.87 13.34 2.28
CA LYS A 241 -6.70 12.69 3.59
C LYS A 241 -5.51 13.37 4.31
N PRO A 242 -5.72 13.98 5.49
CA PRO A 242 -4.61 14.42 6.30
C PRO A 242 -3.87 13.22 6.85
N GLU A 243 -2.54 13.27 6.88
CA GLU A 243 -1.70 12.26 7.52
C GLU A 243 -1.00 12.85 8.73
N THR A 244 -0.94 12.10 9.82
CA THR A 244 -0.25 12.55 11.03
C THR A 244 1.09 11.83 11.15
N ILE A 245 2.14 12.62 11.29
CA ILE A 245 3.49 12.11 11.51
C ILE A 245 3.89 12.49 12.91
N GLN A 246 4.27 11.48 13.69
CA GLN A 246 4.77 11.67 15.02
C GLN A 246 6.30 11.62 15.02
N VAL A 247 6.91 12.73 15.43
CA VAL A 247 8.36 12.81 15.66
C VAL A 247 8.61 12.75 17.16
N ILE A 248 9.23 11.66 17.59
CA ILE A 248 9.58 11.41 18.99
C ILE A 248 11.05 11.78 19.18
N ILE A 249 11.32 12.76 20.05
CA ILE A 249 12.66 13.21 20.40
C ILE A 249 13.00 12.73 21.81
N GLU A 250 14.12 12.00 21.93
CA GLU A 250 14.58 11.45 23.19
C GLU A 250 16.04 11.86 23.46
N PRO A 251 16.44 12.11 24.70
CA PRO A 251 17.86 12.28 25.02
C PRO A 251 18.64 11.00 24.70
N LYS A 252 19.84 11.13 24.12
CA LYS A 252 20.71 9.99 23.83
C LYS A 252 21.17 9.28 25.11
N PRO A 253 21.42 7.95 25.07
CA PRO A 253 22.02 7.24 26.19
C PRO A 253 23.27 7.96 26.73
N GLY A 254 23.39 8.05 28.05
CA GLY A 254 24.50 8.76 28.73
C GLY A 254 24.35 10.28 28.84
N ILE A 255 23.39 10.91 28.15
CA ILE A 255 23.08 12.34 28.33
C ILE A 255 22.17 12.52 29.53
N LYS A 256 22.48 13.50 30.41
CA LYS A 256 21.63 13.85 31.55
C LYS A 256 20.23 14.23 31.10
N ASN A 257 19.22 13.73 31.80
CA ASN A 257 17.82 14.08 31.58
C ASN A 257 17.19 14.52 32.92
N PRO A 258 17.46 15.75 33.39
CA PRO A 258 16.99 16.22 34.69
C PRO A 258 15.47 16.07 34.90
N PRO A 259 14.59 16.34 33.92
CA PRO A 259 13.15 16.11 34.09
C PRO A 259 12.81 14.64 34.39
N GLY A 260 13.46 13.69 33.71
CA GLY A 260 13.30 12.26 33.97
C GLY A 260 13.80 11.85 35.35
N GLU A 261 14.94 12.38 35.80
CA GLU A 261 15.44 12.12 37.16
C GLU A 261 14.47 12.59 38.26
N VAL A 262 13.82 13.74 38.05
CA VAL A 262 12.79 14.26 38.97
C VAL A 262 11.57 13.35 38.97
N ALA A 263 11.09 12.93 37.78
CA ALA A 263 9.96 12.02 37.65
C ALA A 263 10.23 10.66 38.31
N ARG A 264 11.42 10.10 38.11
CA ARG A 264 11.84 8.84 38.75
C ARG A 264 11.80 8.94 40.29
N LYS A 265 12.36 10.02 40.85
CA LYS A 265 12.33 10.25 42.31
C LYS A 265 10.89 10.38 42.83
N ALA A 266 10.01 11.01 42.07
CA ALA A 266 8.59 11.11 42.42
C ALA A 266 7.90 9.75 42.41
N LEU A 267 8.11 8.93 41.36
CA LEU A 267 7.54 7.57 41.27
C LEU A 267 7.98 6.67 42.43
N ASN A 268 9.28 6.71 42.79
CA ASN A 268 9.77 5.93 43.92
C ASN A 268 9.15 6.36 45.25
N ARG A 269 8.89 7.67 45.45
CA ARG A 269 8.20 8.17 46.64
C ARG A 269 6.73 7.75 46.69
N LEU A 270 6.11 7.49 45.54
CA LEU A 270 4.74 6.99 45.44
C LEU A 270 4.64 5.46 45.60
N GLY A 271 5.76 4.77 45.84
CA GLY A 271 5.79 3.32 46.09
C GLY A 271 6.12 2.47 44.86
N PHE A 272 6.39 3.07 43.69
CA PHE A 272 6.82 2.34 42.50
C PHE A 272 8.33 2.03 42.54
N ALA A 273 8.74 1.19 43.49
CA ALA A 273 10.15 0.94 43.79
C ALA A 273 10.94 0.26 42.64
N ASP A 274 10.25 -0.45 41.74
CA ASP A 274 10.86 -1.16 40.61
C ASP A 274 11.24 -0.24 39.44
N VAL A 275 10.92 1.07 39.52
CA VAL A 275 11.28 2.04 38.47
C VAL A 275 12.74 2.43 38.59
N GLU A 276 13.58 1.80 37.77
CA GLU A 276 15.04 2.02 37.76
C GLU A 276 15.45 3.35 37.08
N ASP A 277 14.82 3.70 35.96
CA ASP A 277 15.11 4.92 35.19
C ASP A 277 13.83 5.52 34.58
N VAL A 278 13.83 6.84 34.39
CA VAL A 278 12.79 7.54 33.65
C VAL A 278 13.45 8.53 32.71
N ARG A 279 13.04 8.47 31.45
CA ARG A 279 13.52 9.37 30.39
C ARG A 279 12.33 10.16 29.87
N MET A 280 12.44 11.48 29.91
CA MET A 280 11.46 12.39 29.35
C MET A 280 11.97 13.00 28.06
N GLY A 281 11.14 12.91 27.02
CA GLY A 281 11.38 13.46 25.68
C GLY A 281 10.29 14.43 25.24
N LYS A 282 10.28 14.74 23.95
CA LYS A 282 9.25 15.55 23.30
C LYS A 282 8.59 14.73 22.20
N VAL A 283 7.31 15.00 21.94
CA VAL A 283 6.59 14.43 20.82
C VAL A 283 6.02 15.59 20.00
N PHE A 284 6.29 15.59 18.70
CA PHE A 284 5.70 16.52 17.75
C PHE A 284 4.73 15.74 16.86
N ASN A 285 3.45 16.10 16.90
CA ASN A 285 2.46 15.60 15.95
C ASN A 285 2.35 16.61 14.81
N ILE A 286 2.75 16.19 13.61
CA ILE A 286 2.80 17.02 12.41
C ILE A 286 1.71 16.53 11.47
N VAL A 287 0.71 17.37 11.21
CA VAL A 287 -0.37 17.06 10.28
C VAL A 287 0.01 17.55 8.88
N LEU A 288 0.09 16.60 7.95
CA LEU A 288 0.28 16.85 6.53
C LEU A 288 -1.07 16.99 5.83
N ARG A 289 -1.11 17.81 4.78
CA ARG A 289 -2.31 18.01 3.96
C ARG A 289 -2.42 17.06 2.77
N LYS A 290 -1.41 16.19 2.60
CA LYS A 290 -1.29 15.26 1.49
C LYS A 290 -0.67 13.95 1.99
N PRO A 291 -0.84 12.84 1.24
CA PRO A 291 -0.25 11.57 1.60
C PRO A 291 1.27 11.64 1.75
N ILE A 292 1.83 10.74 2.54
CA ILE A 292 3.27 10.65 2.70
C ILE A 292 3.93 10.17 1.41
N THR A 293 5.08 10.77 1.13
CA THR A 293 5.96 10.36 0.03
C THR A 293 7.38 10.21 0.52
N SER A 294 8.22 9.52 -0.26
CA SER A 294 9.65 9.40 0.03
C SER A 294 10.31 10.78 0.15
N GLU A 295 9.89 11.74 -0.68
CA GLU A 295 10.36 13.12 -0.62
C GLU A 295 9.97 13.81 0.70
N ILE A 296 8.74 13.64 1.18
CA ILE A 296 8.33 14.21 2.47
C ILE A 296 9.13 13.60 3.62
N LEU A 297 9.36 12.27 3.60
CA LEU A 297 10.20 11.61 4.60
C LEU A 297 11.64 12.15 4.61
N ASN A 298 12.23 12.34 3.43
CA ASN A 298 13.56 12.94 3.29
C ASN A 298 13.59 14.38 3.82
N GLN A 299 12.56 15.18 3.53
CA GLN A 299 12.43 16.54 4.05
C GLN A 299 12.24 16.58 5.57
N LEU A 300 11.52 15.63 6.16
CA LEU A 300 11.35 15.52 7.62
C LEU A 300 12.67 15.21 8.32
N ALA A 301 13.52 14.36 7.73
CA ALA A 301 14.87 14.17 8.23
C ALA A 301 15.65 15.50 8.26
N MET A 302 15.49 16.35 7.23
CA MET A 302 16.08 17.69 7.21
C MET A 302 15.46 18.64 8.24
N MET A 303 14.14 18.61 8.46
CA MET A 303 13.47 19.40 9.50
C MET A 303 13.98 19.01 10.90
N ASN A 304 14.21 17.72 11.14
CA ASN A 304 14.75 17.20 12.40
C ASN A 304 16.18 17.67 12.67
N ILE A 305 17.03 17.68 11.63
CA ILE A 305 18.41 18.18 11.71
C ILE A 305 18.44 19.69 11.99
N LYS A 306 17.49 20.45 11.44
CA LYS A 306 17.53 21.91 11.49
C LYS A 306 16.80 22.52 12.69
N LEU A 307 15.76 21.88 13.23
CA LEU A 307 14.85 22.55 14.15
C LEU A 307 14.35 21.70 15.32
N LEU A 308 13.96 20.44 15.08
CA LEU A 308 13.17 19.68 16.06
C LEU A 308 14.01 18.98 17.13
N SER A 309 15.31 18.80 16.91
CA SER A 309 16.20 18.11 17.83
C SER A 309 17.58 18.78 17.92
N ASN A 310 18.24 18.64 19.06
CA ASN A 310 19.67 18.89 19.17
C ASN A 310 20.44 17.60 18.80
N PRO A 311 21.10 17.54 17.63
CA PRO A 311 21.72 16.31 17.15
C PRO A 311 22.90 15.83 18.00
N ILE A 312 23.44 16.66 18.90
CA ILE A 312 24.51 16.26 19.82
C ILE A 312 23.92 15.44 20.97
N SER A 313 22.87 15.95 21.62
CA SER A 313 22.33 15.41 22.87
C SER A 313 21.05 14.56 22.72
N GLU A 314 20.37 14.67 21.59
CA GLU A 314 19.06 14.04 21.35
C GLU A 314 19.12 13.11 20.13
N ARG A 315 18.28 12.08 20.15
CA ARG A 315 17.96 11.21 19.02
C ARG A 315 16.49 11.38 18.67
N TYR A 316 16.13 11.06 17.44
CA TYR A 316 14.75 11.09 16.98
C TYR A 316 14.29 9.74 16.45
N LYS A 317 12.98 9.53 16.47
CA LYS A 317 12.28 8.46 15.75
C LYS A 317 11.06 9.07 15.09
N VAL A 318 10.78 8.66 13.86
CA VAL A 318 9.56 9.02 13.14
C VAL A 318 8.61 7.84 13.23
N ARG A 319 7.34 8.12 13.46
CA ARG A 319 6.24 7.16 13.37
C ARG A 319 5.16 7.76 12.48
N LEU A 320 4.57 6.91 11.64
CA LEU A 320 3.39 7.23 10.88
C LEU A 320 2.18 6.72 11.67
N GLU A 321 1.19 7.59 11.86
CA GLU A 321 -0.11 7.26 12.46
C GLU A 321 -1.17 7.17 11.36
#